data_AF-A0AAW9K4K7-F1
#
_entry.id   AF-A0AAW9K4K7-F1
#
_cell.length_a   1.000
_cell.length_b   1.000
_cell.length_c   1.000
_cell.angle_alpha   90.00
_cell.angle_beta   90.00
_cell.angle_gamma   90.00
#
_symmetry.space_group_name_H-M   'P 1'
#
loop_
_entity.id
_entity.type
_entity.pdbx_description
1 polymer ?
#
loop_
_entity_poly.entity_id
_entity_poly.type
_entity_poly.pdbx_seq_one_letter_code
_entity_poly.pdbx_strand_id
1 'polypeptide(L)'
;DIIYEVEEKTKFSLLDTYTNLYENLEYFLEKANIDFDNDTIREIKRYTLENFRAKKINYEDQIALLFIKGAVGDIPKALEVKYVIIDEAQDYSPLQYEIFNQLFSSANKTILGDISQSINPYMNVGSYSKIVEILNPENTSTINLTKSYRSTMEITKFSRRILNKEIADEYVERNGSEPRLIGFLDEKDMNKRILEEVNAYRSEGDNSIGII
;
A
#
# COMPACT_ATOMS: atom_id res chain seq x y z
N ASP A 1 -5.22 41.33 24.41
CA ASP A 1 -6.36 40.62 24.97
C ASP A 1 -5.86 39.25 25.42
N ILE A 2 -5.84 38.97 26.73
CA ILE A 2 -5.16 37.79 27.31
C ILE A 2 -5.79 36.50 26.78
N ILE A 3 -7.09 36.53 26.45
CA ILE A 3 -7.81 35.39 25.88
C ILE A 3 -7.27 35.05 24.49
N TYR A 4 -7.06 36.04 23.62
CA TYR A 4 -6.47 35.83 22.29
C TYR A 4 -5.04 35.28 22.38
N GLU A 5 -4.24 35.78 23.33
CA GLU A 5 -2.86 35.33 23.51
C GLU A 5 -2.77 33.89 24.07
N VAL A 6 -3.74 33.51 24.91
CA VAL A 6 -3.89 32.13 25.40
C VAL A 6 -4.41 31.21 24.29
N GLU A 7 -5.40 31.64 23.51
CA GLU A 7 -5.94 30.87 22.37
C GLU A 7 -4.89 30.67 21.27
N GLU A 8 -4.11 31.70 20.93
CA GLU A 8 -3.01 31.60 19.96
C GLU A 8 -1.93 30.62 20.44
N LYS A 9 -1.57 30.65 21.72
CA LYS A 9 -0.55 29.75 22.32
C LYS A 9 -1.06 28.34 22.62
N THR A 10 -2.37 28.11 22.59
CA THR A 10 -2.99 26.80 22.85
C THR A 10 -3.58 26.15 21.60
N LYS A 11 -3.58 26.85 20.46
CA LYS A 11 -4.06 26.32 19.19
C LYS A 11 -3.10 25.25 18.67
N PHE A 12 -3.60 24.02 18.62
CA PHE A 12 -2.88 22.93 17.96
C PHE A 12 -2.72 23.24 16.46
N SER A 13 -1.48 23.28 16.01
CA SER A 13 -1.14 23.38 14.59
C SER A 13 -0.57 22.05 14.14
N LEU A 14 -1.31 21.36 13.28
CA LEU A 14 -0.93 20.05 12.76
C LEU A 14 0.39 20.13 11.97
N LEU A 15 0.51 21.14 11.10
CA LEU A 15 1.70 21.31 10.27
C LEU A 15 2.91 21.72 11.10
N ASP A 16 2.75 22.57 12.11
CA ASP A 16 3.86 22.96 12.98
C ASP A 16 4.29 21.77 13.86
N THR A 17 3.35 20.97 14.34
CA THR A 17 3.65 19.75 15.10
C THR A 17 4.44 18.76 14.26
N TYR A 18 4.02 18.55 13.00
CA TYR A 18 4.73 17.66 12.09
C TYR A 18 6.08 18.24 11.64
N THR A 19 6.18 19.55 11.48
CA THR A 19 7.47 20.23 11.22
C THR A 19 8.44 20.01 12.38
N ASN A 20 7.97 20.18 13.62
CA ASN A 20 8.76 19.95 14.83
C ASN A 20 9.27 18.49 14.95
N LEU A 21 8.48 17.52 14.50
CA LEU A 21 8.92 16.11 14.41
C LEU A 21 10.17 15.99 13.55
N TYR A 22 10.19 16.59 12.36
CA TYR A 22 11.35 16.54 11.47
C TYR A 22 12.52 17.37 11.98
N GLU A 23 12.28 18.52 12.59
CA GLU A 23 13.36 19.34 13.18
C GLU A 23 14.11 18.58 14.28
N ASN A 24 13.42 17.72 15.02
CA ASN A 24 13.94 16.93 16.13
C ASN A 24 13.95 15.41 15.84
N LEU A 25 14.02 15.02 14.57
CA LEU A 25 13.81 13.63 14.14
C LEU A 25 14.75 12.64 14.84
N GLU A 26 16.01 13.02 15.03
CA GLU A 26 17.04 12.24 15.70
C GLU A 26 16.60 11.86 17.13
N TYR A 27 16.08 12.83 17.89
CA TYR A 27 15.58 12.59 19.24
C TYR A 27 14.46 11.55 19.27
N PHE A 28 13.51 11.64 18.33
CA PHE A 28 12.41 10.68 18.25
C PHE A 28 12.88 9.29 17.84
N LEU A 29 13.82 9.19 16.89
CA LEU A 29 14.40 7.91 16.47
C LEU A 29 15.16 7.23 17.61
N GLU A 30 15.97 7.98 18.37
CA GLU A 30 16.65 7.49 19.58
C GLU A 30 15.64 6.99 20.62
N LYS A 31 14.56 7.73 20.88
CA LYS A 31 13.51 7.32 21.83
C LYS A 31 12.73 6.10 21.37
N ALA A 32 12.55 5.94 20.06
CA ALA A 32 11.93 4.78 19.45
C ALA A 32 12.90 3.57 19.34
N ASN A 33 14.16 3.74 19.72
CA ASN A 33 15.21 2.73 19.61
C ASN A 33 15.40 2.25 18.16
N ILE A 34 15.32 3.18 17.21
CA ILE A 34 15.49 2.96 15.78
C ILE A 34 16.90 3.42 15.40
N ASP A 35 17.72 2.51 14.89
CA ASP A 35 19.03 2.84 14.34
C ASP A 35 18.88 3.69 13.08
N PHE A 36 19.74 4.70 12.94
CA PHE A 36 19.72 5.58 11.78
C PHE A 36 21.11 6.01 11.34
N ASP A 37 21.24 6.25 10.04
CA ASP A 37 22.40 6.90 9.44
C ASP A 37 22.23 8.42 9.45
N ASN A 38 23.23 9.14 9.95
CA ASN A 38 23.16 10.59 10.12
C ASN A 38 23.03 11.34 8.80
N ASP A 39 23.66 10.87 7.73
CA ASP A 39 23.60 11.54 6.43
C ASP A 39 22.22 11.33 5.78
N THR A 40 21.67 10.11 5.89
CA THR A 40 20.31 9.78 5.45
C THR A 40 19.26 10.62 6.19
N ILE A 41 19.34 10.73 7.53
CA ILE A 41 18.42 11.55 8.31
C ILE A 41 18.55 13.03 7.95
N ARG A 42 19.77 13.54 7.77
CA ARG A 42 19.99 14.92 7.32
C ARG A 42 19.32 15.19 5.97
N GLU A 43 19.41 14.24 5.04
CA GLU A 43 18.76 14.35 3.73
C GLU A 43 17.24 14.35 3.83
N ILE A 44 16.66 13.40 4.58
CA ILE A 44 15.21 13.31 4.83
C ILE A 44 14.69 14.60 5.45
N LYS A 45 15.37 15.12 6.48
CA LYS A 45 15.02 16.39 7.15
C LYS A 45 15.05 17.54 6.17
N ARG A 46 16.15 17.71 5.42
CA ARG A 46 16.29 18.79 4.44
C ARG A 46 15.17 18.73 3.40
N TYR A 47 14.97 17.58 2.78
CA TYR A 47 13.95 17.38 1.74
C TYR A 47 12.55 17.73 2.23
N THR A 48 12.17 17.23 3.40
CA THR A 48 10.83 17.41 3.95
C THR A 48 10.60 18.86 4.38
N LEU A 49 11.54 19.45 5.11
CA LEU A 49 11.42 20.83 5.60
C LEU A 49 11.46 21.86 4.45
N GLU A 50 12.22 21.62 3.38
CA GLU A 50 12.21 22.47 2.18
C GLU A 50 10.85 22.42 1.46
N ASN A 51 10.24 21.23 1.34
CA ASN A 51 8.90 21.10 0.78
C ASN A 51 7.85 21.86 1.61
N PHE A 52 7.92 21.77 2.95
CA PHE A 52 6.98 22.50 3.81
C PHE A 52 7.16 24.02 3.73
N ARG A 53 8.40 24.52 3.65
CA ARG A 53 8.68 25.95 3.40
C ARG A 53 8.10 26.41 2.06
N ALA A 54 8.10 25.54 1.06
CA ALA A 54 7.46 25.76 -0.23
C ALA A 54 5.93 25.54 -0.21
N LYS A 55 5.33 25.29 0.96
CA LYS A 55 3.89 24.98 1.15
C LYS A 55 3.43 23.75 0.34
N LYS A 56 4.34 22.80 0.15
CA LYS A 56 4.07 21.53 -0.52
C LYS A 56 4.07 20.41 0.52
N ILE A 57 3.02 19.60 0.51
CA ILE A 57 2.92 18.38 1.31
C ILE A 57 2.94 17.21 0.32
N ASN A 58 3.91 16.31 0.45
CA ASN A 58 3.98 15.16 -0.44
C ASN A 58 3.01 14.06 0.01
N TYR A 59 2.88 13.01 -0.79
CA TYR A 59 1.92 11.94 -0.52
C TYR A 59 2.28 11.16 0.76
N GLU A 60 3.58 10.89 0.95
CA GLU A 60 4.12 10.19 2.12
C GLU A 60 3.85 10.91 3.44
N ASP A 61 3.81 12.25 3.43
CA ASP A 61 3.55 13.09 4.60
C ASP A 61 2.08 13.03 5.03
N GLN A 62 1.16 12.87 4.07
CA GLN A 62 -0.28 12.99 4.31
C GLN A 62 -0.80 11.95 5.30
N ILE A 63 -0.25 10.74 5.25
CA ILE A 63 -0.68 9.63 6.11
C ILE A 63 -0.28 9.93 7.57
N ALA A 64 0.96 10.37 7.80
CA ALA A 64 1.42 10.73 9.14
C ALA A 64 0.66 11.93 9.70
N LEU A 65 0.41 12.95 8.87
CA LEU A 65 -0.42 14.10 9.24
C LEU A 65 -1.84 13.66 9.64
N LEU A 66 -2.49 12.81 8.85
CA LEU A 66 -3.83 12.31 9.17
C LEU A 66 -3.85 11.48 10.46
N PHE A 67 -2.81 10.68 10.68
CA PHE A 67 -2.67 9.92 11.93
C PHE A 67 -2.52 10.84 13.15
N ILE A 68 -1.66 11.87 13.08
CA ILE A 68 -1.51 12.85 14.18
C ILE A 68 -2.84 13.55 14.43
N LYS A 69 -3.54 13.95 13.36
CA LYS A 69 -4.86 14.57 13.45
C LYS A 69 -5.86 13.68 14.20
N GLY A 70 -5.85 12.38 13.92
CA GLY A 70 -6.67 11.40 14.64
C GLY A 70 -6.23 11.16 16.09
N ALA A 71 -4.93 11.13 16.35
CA ALA A 71 -4.38 10.98 17.70
C ALA A 71 -4.78 12.14 18.64
N VAL A 72 -4.93 13.37 18.12
CA VAL A 72 -5.44 14.52 18.88
C VAL A 72 -6.97 14.63 18.91
N GLY A 73 -7.67 13.64 18.34
CA GLY A 73 -9.14 13.58 18.32
C GLY A 73 -9.82 14.42 17.24
N ASP A 74 -9.06 15.00 16.31
CA ASP A 74 -9.57 15.83 15.20
C ASP A 74 -9.79 14.98 13.91
N ILE A 75 -10.29 13.75 14.08
CA ILE A 75 -10.69 12.88 12.98
C ILE A 75 -12.16 12.49 13.12
N PRO A 76 -12.97 12.60 12.05
CA PRO A 76 -14.37 12.23 12.12
C PRO A 76 -14.52 10.74 12.41
N LYS A 77 -15.46 10.39 13.29
CA LYS A 77 -15.84 9.00 13.53
C LYS A 77 -17.09 8.70 12.72
N ALA A 78 -16.99 7.79 11.76
CA ALA A 78 -18.10 7.36 10.92
C ALA A 78 -18.95 6.30 11.64
N LEU A 79 -19.60 6.69 12.75
CA LEU A 79 -20.31 5.77 13.66
C LEU A 79 -21.57 5.14 13.02
N GLU A 80 -22.11 5.80 12.00
CA GLU A 80 -23.21 5.31 11.18
C GLU A 80 -22.80 4.14 10.29
N VAL A 81 -21.52 4.03 9.92
CA VAL A 81 -21.01 2.96 9.06
C VAL A 81 -20.91 1.67 9.86
N LYS A 82 -21.57 0.62 9.38
CA LYS A 82 -21.62 -0.70 10.04
C LYS A 82 -20.67 -1.73 9.43
N TYR A 83 -20.33 -1.58 8.16
CA TYR A 83 -19.48 -2.49 7.41
C TYR A 83 -18.55 -1.70 6.49
N VAL A 84 -17.27 -2.08 6.48
CA VAL A 84 -16.24 -1.51 5.60
C VAL A 84 -15.53 -2.66 4.90
N ILE A 85 -15.35 -2.52 3.60
CA ILE A 85 -14.54 -3.44 2.79
C ILE A 85 -13.30 -2.68 2.37
N ILE A 86 -12.12 -3.25 2.67
CA ILE A 86 -10.82 -2.74 2.23
C ILE A 86 -10.27 -3.78 1.26
N ASP A 87 -10.19 -3.40 0.00
CA ASP A 87 -9.65 -4.22 -1.08
C ASP A 87 -8.17 -3.86 -1.33
N GLU A 88 -7.42 -4.78 -1.93
CA GLU A 88 -5.97 -4.64 -2.18
C GLU A 88 -5.17 -4.32 -0.91
N ALA A 89 -5.41 -5.11 0.15
CA ALA A 89 -4.87 -4.92 1.49
C ALA A 89 -3.35 -4.76 1.55
N GLN A 90 -2.63 -5.36 0.60
CA GLN A 90 -1.18 -5.30 0.49
C GLN A 90 -0.65 -3.89 0.14
N ASP A 91 -1.46 -3.03 -0.47
CA ASP A 91 -1.04 -1.69 -0.92
C ASP A 91 -1.17 -0.62 0.17
N TYR A 92 -1.67 -0.99 1.35
CA TYR A 92 -1.81 -0.09 2.50
C TYR A 92 -0.73 -0.34 3.54
N SER A 93 -0.20 0.74 4.12
CA SER A 93 0.75 0.67 5.23
C SER A 93 0.04 0.37 6.56
N PRO A 94 0.76 -0.15 7.57
CA PRO A 94 0.20 -0.34 8.91
C PRO A 94 -0.42 0.94 9.49
N LEU A 95 0.18 2.11 9.21
CA LEU A 95 -0.33 3.39 9.70
C LEU A 95 -1.69 3.76 9.07
N GLN A 96 -1.94 3.37 7.82
CA GLN A 96 -3.27 3.54 7.21
C GLN A 96 -4.31 2.65 7.88
N TYR A 97 -3.95 1.43 8.29
CA TYR A 97 -4.87 0.57 9.05
C TYR A 97 -5.21 1.14 10.42
N GLU A 98 -4.27 1.79 11.11
CA GLU A 98 -4.56 2.54 12.33
C GLU A 98 -5.58 3.65 12.10
N ILE A 99 -5.41 4.41 11.00
CA ILE A 99 -6.36 5.45 10.61
C ILE A 99 -7.74 4.84 10.31
N PHE A 100 -7.81 3.74 9.56
CA PHE A 100 -9.08 3.04 9.29
C PHE A 100 -9.75 2.57 10.59
N ASN A 101 -8.97 2.10 11.55
CA ASN A 101 -9.49 1.67 12.84
C ASN A 101 -10.06 2.85 13.64
N GLN A 102 -9.42 4.02 13.60
CA GLN A 102 -9.92 5.24 14.23
C GLN A 102 -11.20 5.75 13.56
N LEU A 103 -11.22 5.85 12.24
CA LEU A 103 -12.36 6.31 11.43
C LEU A 103 -13.59 5.42 11.61
N PHE A 104 -13.38 4.09 11.55
CA PHE A 104 -14.43 3.08 11.50
C PHE A 104 -14.43 2.19 12.75
N SER A 105 -14.22 2.82 13.91
CA SER A 105 -14.11 2.15 15.22
C SER A 105 -15.30 1.24 15.58
N SER A 106 -16.52 1.54 15.10
CA SER A 106 -17.72 0.74 15.34
C SER A 106 -18.12 -0.18 14.19
N ALA A 107 -17.39 -0.17 13.08
CA ALA A 107 -17.72 -0.96 11.89
C ALA A 107 -17.03 -2.33 11.91
N ASN A 108 -17.74 -3.34 11.42
CA ASN A 108 -17.13 -4.60 11.01
C ASN A 108 -16.31 -4.36 9.74
N LYS A 109 -15.14 -5.01 9.63
CA LYS A 109 -14.19 -4.79 8.55
C LYS A 109 -13.94 -6.10 7.83
N THR A 110 -13.99 -6.08 6.51
CA THR A 110 -13.56 -7.17 5.64
C THR A 110 -12.37 -6.69 4.84
N ILE A 111 -11.24 -7.36 4.99
CA ILE A 111 -9.97 -6.96 4.38
C ILE A 111 -9.56 -8.05 3.40
N LEU A 112 -9.35 -7.66 2.16
CA LEU A 112 -9.13 -8.54 1.03
C LEU A 112 -7.82 -8.16 0.34
N GLY A 113 -7.01 -9.13 -0.05
CA GLY A 113 -5.78 -8.88 -0.81
C GLY A 113 -4.88 -10.09 -0.92
N ASP A 114 -3.71 -9.89 -1.50
CA ASP A 114 -2.64 -10.89 -1.60
C ASP A 114 -1.29 -10.20 -1.39
N ILE A 115 -0.60 -10.52 -0.28
CA ILE A 115 0.71 -9.95 0.05
C ILE A 115 1.74 -10.23 -1.06
N SER A 116 1.58 -11.32 -1.81
CA SER A 116 2.46 -11.67 -2.92
C SER A 116 2.33 -10.72 -4.11
N GLN A 117 1.28 -9.89 -4.15
CA GLN A 117 0.99 -8.92 -5.21
C GLN A 117 1.37 -7.49 -4.81
N SER A 118 2.08 -7.30 -3.70
CA SER A 118 2.58 -5.98 -3.32
C SER A 118 3.59 -5.46 -4.35
N ILE A 119 3.21 -4.40 -5.08
CA ILE A 119 4.08 -3.78 -6.08
C ILE A 119 4.91 -2.65 -5.47
N ASN A 120 4.37 -1.96 -4.45
CA ASN A 120 5.06 -0.85 -3.80
C ASN A 120 5.94 -1.36 -2.65
N PRO A 121 7.29 -1.28 -2.73
CA PRO A 121 8.16 -1.74 -1.66
C PRO A 121 8.10 -0.85 -0.41
N TYR A 122 7.61 0.39 -0.54
CA TYR A 122 7.54 1.37 0.55
C TYR A 122 6.16 1.41 1.23
N MET A 123 5.12 0.97 0.53
CA MET A 123 3.74 0.88 1.03
C MET A 123 3.31 -0.57 1.02
N ASN A 124 3.78 -1.31 2.03
CA ASN A 124 3.41 -2.70 2.21
C ASN A 124 3.13 -2.94 3.69
N VAL A 125 2.03 -3.61 3.98
CA VAL A 125 1.70 -4.06 5.32
C VAL A 125 2.69 -5.11 5.86
N GLY A 126 3.42 -5.77 4.97
CA GLY A 126 4.42 -6.80 5.22
C GLY A 126 3.82 -8.16 5.57
N SER A 127 2.87 -8.18 6.50
CA SER A 127 2.16 -9.39 6.93
C SER A 127 0.74 -9.07 7.39
N TYR A 128 -0.20 -9.97 7.11
CA TYR A 128 -1.55 -9.92 7.64
C TYR A 128 -1.57 -9.93 9.18
N SER A 129 -0.56 -10.50 9.83
CA SER A 129 -0.46 -10.49 11.29
C SER A 129 -0.45 -9.06 11.86
N LYS A 130 0.22 -8.11 11.20
CA LYS A 130 0.22 -6.70 11.63
C LYS A 130 -1.17 -6.08 11.53
N ILE A 131 -1.94 -6.41 10.50
CA ILE A 131 -3.33 -5.95 10.37
C ILE A 131 -4.18 -6.50 11.51
N VAL A 132 -4.04 -7.80 11.79
CA VAL A 132 -4.77 -8.48 12.87
C VAL A 132 -4.45 -7.85 14.23
N GLU A 133 -3.18 -7.53 14.50
CA GLU A 133 -2.75 -6.83 15.71
C GLU A 133 -3.40 -5.45 15.86
N ILE A 134 -3.51 -4.68 14.77
CA ILE A 134 -4.13 -3.33 14.77
C ILE A 134 -5.65 -3.40 15.03
N LEU A 135 -6.34 -4.40 14.46
CA LEU A 135 -7.82 -4.43 14.45
C LEU A 135 -8.46 -5.11 15.65
N ASN A 136 -7.69 -5.88 16.42
CA ASN A 136 -8.06 -6.77 17.54
C ASN A 136 -7.99 -8.26 17.14
N PRO A 137 -6.93 -8.98 17.56
CA PRO A 137 -6.76 -10.40 17.28
C PRO A 137 -7.90 -11.30 17.78
N GLU A 138 -8.49 -10.97 18.93
CA GLU A 138 -9.55 -11.80 19.57
C GLU A 138 -10.86 -11.80 18.79
N ASN A 139 -11.05 -10.81 17.91
CA ASN A 139 -12.28 -10.65 17.12
C ASN A 139 -12.00 -10.64 15.61
N THR A 140 -10.87 -11.22 15.20
CA THR A 140 -10.47 -11.27 13.79
C THR A 140 -10.33 -12.72 13.32
N SER A 141 -10.90 -13.03 12.16
CA SER A 141 -10.74 -14.32 11.50
C SER A 141 -10.05 -14.14 10.16
N THR A 142 -9.09 -15.03 9.86
CA THR A 142 -8.36 -15.04 8.59
C THR A 142 -8.77 -16.27 7.78
N ILE A 143 -9.15 -16.05 6.53
CA ILE A 143 -9.53 -17.11 5.59
C ILE A 143 -8.64 -16.97 4.36
N ASN A 144 -7.94 -18.05 4.01
CA ASN A 144 -7.12 -18.11 2.81
C ASN A 144 -7.88 -18.84 1.70
N LEU A 145 -8.06 -18.16 0.56
CA LEU A 145 -8.64 -18.77 -0.63
C LEU A 145 -7.52 -19.33 -1.51
N THR A 146 -7.50 -20.65 -1.70
CA THR A 146 -6.43 -21.34 -2.43
C THR A 146 -6.74 -21.57 -3.91
N LYS A 147 -7.98 -21.34 -4.33
CA LYS A 147 -8.44 -21.58 -5.71
C LYS A 147 -8.46 -20.31 -6.53
N SER A 148 -7.75 -20.32 -7.66
CA SER A 148 -7.80 -19.24 -8.66
C SER A 148 -8.70 -19.63 -9.84
N TYR A 149 -9.61 -18.71 -10.20
CA TYR A 149 -10.54 -18.87 -11.33
C TYR A 149 -10.23 -17.93 -12.51
N ARG A 150 -9.26 -17.02 -12.35
CA ARG A 150 -8.99 -15.93 -13.31
C ARG A 150 -8.22 -16.44 -14.54
N SER A 151 -7.14 -17.16 -14.31
CA SER A 151 -6.19 -17.58 -15.34
C SER A 151 -6.31 -19.09 -15.63
N THR A 152 -5.77 -19.51 -16.77
CA THR A 152 -5.66 -20.94 -17.09
C THR A 152 -4.63 -21.61 -16.18
N MET A 153 -4.73 -22.93 -16.05
CA MET A 153 -3.82 -23.73 -15.26
C MET A 153 -2.35 -23.49 -15.68
N GLU A 154 -2.10 -23.39 -16.98
CA GLU A 154 -0.77 -23.19 -17.58
C GLU A 154 -0.17 -21.85 -17.15
N ILE A 155 -0.93 -20.75 -17.26
CA ILE A 155 -0.50 -19.41 -16.82
C ILE A 155 -0.23 -19.43 -15.31
N THR A 156 -1.12 -20.01 -14.49
CA THR A 156 -0.92 -20.07 -13.04
C THR A 156 0.32 -20.89 -12.65
N LYS A 157 0.55 -22.04 -13.31
CA LYS A 157 1.76 -22.85 -13.10
C LYS A 157 3.03 -22.08 -13.47
N PHE A 158 3.01 -21.38 -14.60
CA PHE A 158 4.13 -20.56 -15.05
C PHE A 158 4.46 -19.45 -14.05
N SER A 159 3.47 -18.64 -13.62
CA SER A 159 3.69 -17.56 -12.65
C SER A 159 4.18 -18.06 -11.29
N ARG A 160 3.69 -19.22 -10.80
CA ARG A 160 4.12 -19.79 -9.51
C ARG A 160 5.60 -20.22 -9.52
N ARG A 161 6.12 -20.71 -10.66
CA ARG A 161 7.55 -21.03 -10.81
C ARG A 161 8.43 -19.81 -10.65
N ILE A 162 7.97 -18.63 -11.07
CA ILE A 162 8.70 -17.37 -10.91
C ILE A 162 8.76 -16.97 -9.42
N LEU A 163 7.68 -17.21 -8.68
CA LEU A 163 7.59 -16.86 -7.25
C LEU A 163 8.34 -17.82 -6.32
N ASN A 164 8.95 -18.91 -6.82
CA ASN A 164 9.61 -19.95 -6.01
C ASN A 164 8.74 -20.51 -4.85
N LYS A 165 7.41 -20.46 -4.96
CA LYS A 165 6.49 -21.00 -3.96
C LYS A 165 6.11 -22.44 -4.32
N GLU A 166 6.25 -23.36 -3.37
CA GLU A 166 5.79 -24.74 -3.54
C GLU A 166 4.27 -24.81 -3.72
N ILE A 167 3.83 -25.81 -4.49
CA ILE A 167 2.44 -25.98 -4.92
C ILE A 167 1.65 -26.61 -3.77
N ALA A 168 1.02 -25.79 -2.93
CA ALA A 168 0.08 -26.27 -1.90
C ALA A 168 -1.40 -26.17 -2.33
N ASP A 169 -1.68 -25.44 -3.41
CA ASP A 169 -3.02 -24.97 -3.73
C ASP A 169 -3.66 -25.68 -4.93
N GLU A 170 -4.91 -26.09 -4.76
CA GLU A 170 -5.75 -26.75 -5.78
C GLU A 170 -5.97 -25.83 -7.00
N TYR A 171 -5.72 -26.36 -8.20
CA TYR A 171 -6.04 -25.70 -9.45
C TYR A 171 -7.52 -25.91 -9.80
N VAL A 172 -8.16 -24.89 -10.34
CA VAL A 172 -9.44 -25.05 -11.03
C VAL A 172 -9.13 -25.46 -12.47
N GLU A 173 -9.75 -26.53 -12.96
CA GLU A 173 -9.47 -27.12 -14.27
C GLU A 173 -10.00 -26.25 -15.43
N ARG A 174 -9.28 -25.18 -15.76
CA ARG A 174 -9.42 -24.42 -17.01
C ARG A 174 -8.12 -24.52 -17.79
N ASN A 175 -8.11 -25.36 -18.82
CA ASN A 175 -6.97 -25.53 -19.71
C ASN A 175 -6.93 -24.40 -20.76
N GLY A 176 -5.72 -24.02 -21.16
CA GLY A 176 -5.47 -23.10 -22.26
C GLY A 176 -4.05 -23.23 -22.79
N SER A 177 -3.60 -22.22 -23.53
CA SER A 177 -2.27 -22.22 -24.13
C SER A 177 -1.19 -21.94 -23.09
N GLU A 178 -0.07 -22.66 -23.18
CA GLU A 178 1.13 -22.38 -22.37
C GLU A 178 1.72 -21.00 -22.71
N PRO A 179 2.18 -20.23 -21.70
CA PRO A 179 2.91 -18.98 -21.94
C PRO A 179 4.15 -19.20 -22.80
N ARG A 180 4.31 -18.38 -23.85
CA ARG A 180 5.48 -18.43 -24.75
C ARG A 180 6.57 -17.47 -24.27
N LEU A 181 7.80 -17.94 -24.19
CA LEU A 181 8.99 -17.13 -23.98
C LEU A 181 9.77 -17.01 -25.30
N ILE A 182 9.82 -15.81 -25.86
CA ILE A 182 10.46 -15.53 -27.15
C ILE A 182 11.53 -14.46 -26.94
N GLY A 183 12.77 -14.77 -27.32
CA GLY A 183 13.88 -13.83 -27.32
C GLY A 183 14.03 -13.12 -28.67
N PHE A 184 14.55 -11.90 -28.65
CA PHE A 184 14.74 -11.06 -29.85
C PHE A 184 16.19 -10.59 -29.94
N LEU A 185 16.68 -10.37 -31.16
CA LEU A 185 18.05 -9.87 -31.40
C LEU A 185 18.18 -8.37 -31.10
N ASP A 186 17.16 -7.60 -31.43
CA ASP A 186 17.09 -6.16 -31.23
C ASP A 186 15.64 -5.68 -31.03
N GLU A 187 15.50 -4.40 -30.68
CA GLU A 187 14.20 -3.76 -30.44
C GLU A 187 13.32 -3.74 -31.71
N LYS A 188 13.93 -3.68 -32.90
CA LYS A 188 13.21 -3.62 -34.17
C LYS A 188 12.52 -4.96 -34.47
N ASP A 189 13.22 -6.07 -34.22
CA ASP A 189 12.68 -7.42 -34.33
C ASP A 189 11.57 -7.66 -33.30
N MET A 190 11.76 -7.22 -32.06
CA MET A 190 10.74 -7.27 -31.00
C MET A 190 9.47 -6.49 -31.40
N ASN A 191 9.61 -5.23 -31.84
CA ASN A 191 8.48 -4.40 -32.23
C ASN A 191 7.72 -4.98 -33.43
N LYS A 192 8.44 -5.53 -34.42
CA LYS A 192 7.82 -6.21 -35.55
C LYS A 192 7.00 -7.41 -35.07
N ARG A 193 7.53 -8.24 -34.19
CA ARG A 193 6.82 -9.42 -33.67
C ARG A 193 5.60 -9.05 -32.82
N ILE A 194 5.71 -8.03 -31.96
CA ILE A 194 4.56 -7.56 -31.17
C ILE A 194 3.42 -7.14 -32.10
N LEU A 195 3.71 -6.39 -33.17
CA LEU A 195 2.69 -5.98 -34.14
C LEU A 195 2.04 -7.17 -34.87
N GLU A 196 2.83 -8.17 -35.25
CA GLU A 196 2.31 -9.41 -35.87
C GLU A 196 1.36 -10.15 -34.92
N GLU A 197 1.75 -10.34 -33.66
CA GLU A 197 0.94 -11.03 -32.65
C GLU A 197 -0.35 -10.25 -32.32
N VAL A 198 -0.27 -8.92 -32.17
CA VAL A 198 -1.46 -8.07 -31.94
C VAL A 198 -2.45 -8.20 -33.10
N ASN A 199 -1.97 -8.22 -34.34
CA ASN A 199 -2.85 -8.40 -35.51
C ASN A 199 -3.45 -9.81 -35.56
N ALA A 200 -2.70 -10.84 -35.17
CA ALA A 200 -3.21 -12.21 -35.07
C ALA A 200 -4.35 -12.29 -34.04
N TYR A 201 -4.15 -11.84 -32.80
CA TYR A 201 -5.19 -11.83 -31.76
C TYR A 201 -6.44 -11.02 -32.17
N ARG A 202 -6.25 -9.88 -32.83
CA ARG A 202 -7.38 -9.11 -33.39
C ARG A 202 -8.17 -9.90 -34.43
N SER A 203 -7.49 -10.67 -35.28
CA SER A 203 -8.13 -11.49 -36.31
C SER A 203 -8.86 -12.72 -35.74
N GLU A 204 -8.40 -13.23 -34.59
CA GLU A 204 -9.03 -14.34 -33.85
C GLU A 204 -10.25 -13.90 -33.03
N GLY A 205 -10.49 -12.58 -32.91
CA GLY A 205 -11.67 -12.02 -32.26
C GLY A 205 -11.48 -11.73 -30.77
N ASP A 206 -10.24 -11.59 -30.30
CA ASP A 206 -9.98 -11.20 -28.91
C ASP A 206 -10.48 -9.78 -28.63
N ASN A 207 -11.29 -9.65 -27.58
CA ASN A 207 -11.93 -8.38 -27.20
C ASN A 207 -10.99 -7.39 -26.51
N SER A 208 -9.88 -7.87 -25.95
CA SER A 208 -8.94 -7.05 -25.18
C SER A 208 -7.51 -7.53 -25.36
N ILE A 209 -6.60 -6.61 -25.70
CA ILE A 209 -5.17 -6.87 -25.79
C ILE A 209 -4.45 -5.86 -24.90
N GLY A 210 -3.77 -6.35 -23.86
CA GLY A 210 -2.93 -5.55 -22.98
C GLY A 210 -1.45 -5.78 -23.30
N ILE A 211 -0.67 -4.70 -23.35
CA ILE A 211 0.79 -4.72 -23.49
C ILE A 211 1.34 -3.99 -22.27
N ILE A 212 2.20 -4.66 -21.50
CA ILE A 212 2.81 -4.17 -20.25
C ILE A 212 4.31 -3.98 -20.50
#